data_AF-A0A3S4Q5K1-F1
#
_entry.id   AF-A0A3S4Q5K1-F1
#
_cell.length_a   1.000
_cell.length_b   1.000
_cell.length_c   1.000
_cell.angle_alpha   90.00
_cell.angle_beta   90.00
_cell.angle_gamma   90.00
#
_symmetry.space_group_name_H-M   'P 1'
#
loop_
_entity.id
_entity.type
_entity.pdbx_description
1 polymer ?
#
loop_
_entity_poly.entity_id
_entity_poly.type
_entity_poly.pdbx_seq_one_letter_code
_entity_poly.pdbx_strand_id
1 'polypeptide(L)'
;VDSWNNWWSSVPSNPWLFAGKLEPIINLIPDGPKKEAMKVAFNVYLDKAYLTEIQRLLYSFLNKGKVGEERALQFLNRANALISQLIPDHNAVEALGSEVEKFITVPEWFLTRTQLCYQWYPDGDGGQCSAPSRTLCANPNSQTTYYRDDTDNRGGGCRMKWAIISPTSEPWFKNVQICFRWHPDGDGGQCGGGAPREMCSPVGSYTTEYRDDTDRRGGGCQMSWRLLVPADSPGWMLNTKLCFYWYPDGDGGQCAASDRTLCAVANQWTAYYRDDTDNRSGGCQMSWGLKTD
;
A
#
# COMPACT_ATOMS: atom_id res chain seq x y z
N VAL A 1 -12.03 39.69 -7.37
CA VAL A 1 -11.25 39.90 -8.61
C VAL A 1 -10.24 41.05 -8.45
N ASP A 2 -10.34 41.88 -7.41
CA ASP A 2 -9.52 43.09 -7.25
C ASP A 2 -8.18 42.95 -6.49
N SER A 3 -7.90 41.82 -5.81
CA SER A 3 -6.66 41.70 -5.03
C SER A 3 -5.41 41.54 -5.90
N TRP A 4 -5.51 40.80 -7.00
CA TRP A 4 -4.39 40.54 -7.90
C TRP A 4 -3.97 41.79 -8.67
N ASN A 5 -4.93 42.55 -9.21
CA ASN A 5 -4.64 43.77 -9.97
C ASN A 5 -4.03 44.86 -9.09
N ASN A 6 -4.44 44.95 -7.83
CA ASN A 6 -3.86 45.87 -6.84
C ASN A 6 -2.45 45.45 -6.42
N TRP A 7 -2.17 44.15 -6.28
CA TRP A 7 -0.82 43.67 -6.04
C TRP A 7 0.09 43.93 -7.26
N TRP A 8 -0.36 43.56 -8.46
CA TRP A 8 0.41 43.71 -9.70
C TRP A 8 0.78 45.17 -10.00
N SER A 9 -0.15 46.10 -9.80
CA SER A 9 0.09 47.53 -10.00
C SER A 9 1.08 48.13 -8.98
N SER A 10 1.28 47.47 -7.84
CA SER A 10 2.25 47.89 -6.82
C SER A 10 3.69 47.41 -7.07
N VAL A 11 3.88 46.40 -7.94
CA VAL A 11 5.19 45.76 -8.20
C VAL A 11 6.24 46.76 -8.72
N PRO A 12 5.94 47.67 -9.68
CA PRO A 12 6.94 48.64 -10.15
C PRO A 12 7.44 49.59 -9.05
N SER A 13 6.58 49.90 -8.08
CA SER A 13 6.88 50.82 -6.97
C SER A 13 7.59 50.10 -5.81
N ASN A 14 7.48 48.77 -5.72
CA ASN A 14 8.12 47.95 -4.69
C ASN A 14 8.67 46.63 -5.29
N PRO A 15 9.68 46.69 -6.17
CA PRO A 15 10.22 45.48 -6.77
C PRO A 15 11.03 44.69 -5.73
N TRP A 16 10.71 43.40 -5.59
CA TRP A 16 11.49 42.44 -4.81
C TRP A 16 12.17 41.44 -5.75
N LEU A 17 13.29 40.88 -5.29
CA LEU A 17 13.95 39.76 -5.97
C LEU A 17 12.98 38.58 -6.05
N PHE A 18 12.39 38.38 -7.22
CA PHE A 18 11.43 37.30 -7.47
C PHE A 18 12.12 36.01 -7.91
N ALA A 19 13.19 36.14 -8.69
CA ALA A 19 14.01 35.02 -9.15
C ALA A 19 15.45 35.50 -9.44
N GLY A 20 16.38 34.57 -9.43
CA GLY A 20 17.80 34.84 -9.73
C GLY A 20 18.61 33.55 -9.77
N LYS A 21 19.87 33.68 -10.19
CA LYS A 21 20.83 32.57 -10.16
C LYS A 21 21.63 32.66 -8.86
N LEU A 22 21.65 31.58 -8.09
CA LEU A 22 22.50 31.48 -6.91
C LEU A 22 23.92 31.11 -7.33
N GLU A 23 24.89 31.84 -6.82
CA GLU A 23 26.31 31.52 -6.95
C GLU A 23 26.86 31.14 -5.57
N PRO A 24 27.68 30.09 -5.47
CA PRO A 24 28.30 29.70 -4.21
C PRO A 24 29.11 30.84 -3.59
N ILE A 25 28.91 31.11 -2.29
CA ILE A 25 29.64 32.17 -1.56
C ILE A 25 31.17 31.97 -1.62
N ILE A 26 31.61 30.73 -1.82
CA ILE A 26 33.02 30.39 -1.98
C ILE A 26 33.67 31.03 -3.20
N ASN A 27 32.90 31.38 -4.24
CA ASN A 27 33.41 32.08 -5.42
C ASN A 27 33.91 33.50 -5.07
N LEU A 28 33.46 34.05 -3.94
CA LEU A 28 33.90 35.35 -3.43
C LEU A 28 35.21 35.26 -2.62
N ILE A 29 35.69 34.06 -2.33
CA ILE A 29 36.91 33.82 -1.54
C ILE A 29 38.10 33.60 -2.51
N PRO A 30 39.20 34.37 -2.37
CA PRO A 30 40.41 34.16 -3.15
C PRO A 30 40.98 32.75 -2.96
N ASP A 31 41.61 32.21 -3.99
CA ASP A 31 42.23 30.89 -3.93
C ASP A 31 43.29 30.82 -2.83
N GLY A 32 43.31 29.69 -2.12
CA GLY A 32 44.22 29.44 -1.00
C GLY A 32 43.56 28.69 0.16
N PRO A 33 44.27 28.56 1.30
CA PRO A 33 43.84 27.72 2.42
C PRO A 33 42.46 28.07 2.97
N LYS A 34 42.07 29.35 2.97
CA LYS A 34 40.75 29.80 3.43
C LYS A 34 39.61 29.29 2.54
N LYS A 35 39.82 29.27 1.21
CA LYS A 35 38.82 28.76 0.25
C LYS A 35 38.64 27.26 0.43
N GLU A 36 39.74 26.51 0.53
CA GLU A 36 39.68 25.05 0.77
C GLU A 36 39.01 24.71 2.11
N ALA A 37 39.35 25.44 3.18
CA ALA A 37 38.66 25.29 4.47
C ALA A 37 37.15 25.59 4.37
N MET A 38 36.76 26.59 3.57
CA MET A 38 35.35 26.89 3.32
C MET A 38 34.64 25.78 2.54
N LYS A 39 35.30 25.12 1.56
CA LYS A 39 34.72 23.94 0.87
C LYS A 39 34.39 22.84 1.87
N VAL A 40 35.35 22.53 2.74
CA VAL A 40 35.16 21.50 3.77
C VAL A 40 34.01 21.90 4.70
N ALA A 41 34.00 23.12 5.22
CA ALA A 41 32.93 23.60 6.10
C ALA A 41 31.55 23.56 5.42
N PHE A 42 31.48 23.90 4.13
CA PHE A 42 30.26 23.83 3.34
C PHE A 42 29.76 22.40 3.18
N ASN A 43 30.62 21.45 2.81
CA ASN A 43 30.24 20.04 2.68
C ASN A 43 29.80 19.46 4.03
N VAL A 44 30.54 19.75 5.11
CA VAL A 44 30.15 19.33 6.46
C VAL A 44 28.77 19.88 6.85
N TYR A 45 28.48 21.14 6.49
CA TYR A 45 27.16 21.72 6.73
C TYR A 45 26.07 20.98 5.96
N LEU A 46 26.28 20.71 4.67
CA LEU A 46 25.31 19.98 3.83
C LEU A 46 25.08 18.55 4.33
N ASP A 47 26.15 17.81 4.65
CA ASP A 47 26.05 16.44 5.16
C ASP A 47 25.26 16.40 6.48
N LYS A 48 25.54 17.31 7.41
CA LYS A 48 24.80 17.39 8.68
C LYS A 48 23.34 17.80 8.49
N ALA A 49 23.06 18.72 7.56
CA ALA A 49 21.70 19.11 7.22
C ALA A 49 20.92 17.93 6.62
N TYR A 50 21.54 17.17 5.71
CA TYR A 50 20.94 15.99 5.11
C TYR A 50 20.68 14.88 6.15
N LEU A 51 21.63 14.62 7.06
CA LEU A 51 21.42 13.68 8.17
C LEU A 51 20.28 14.12 9.10
N THR A 52 20.13 15.42 9.34
CA THR A 52 19.02 15.97 10.13
C THR A 52 17.67 15.71 9.45
N GLU A 53 17.61 15.84 8.11
CA GLU A 53 16.43 15.51 7.34
C GLU A 53 16.12 14.00 7.37
N ILE A 54 17.14 13.14 7.27
CA ILE A 54 17.02 11.69 7.46
C ILE A 54 16.39 11.38 8.83
N GLN A 55 16.86 12.02 9.90
CA GLN A 55 16.28 11.85 11.24
C GLN A 55 14.81 12.26 11.27
N ARG A 56 14.46 13.42 10.70
CA ARG A 56 13.08 13.91 10.62
C ARG A 56 12.17 12.90 9.93
N LEU A 57 12.61 12.31 8.82
CA LEU A 57 11.88 11.29 8.08
C LEU A 57 11.69 10.01 8.90
N LEU A 58 12.74 9.54 9.57
CA LEU A 58 12.68 8.36 10.45
C LEU A 58 11.76 8.57 11.65
N TYR A 59 11.78 9.75 12.29
CA TYR A 59 10.82 10.08 13.35
C TYR A 59 9.39 10.12 12.82
N SER A 60 9.16 10.66 11.63
CA SER A 60 7.84 10.62 10.99
C SER A 60 7.36 9.18 10.75
N PHE A 61 8.26 8.29 10.32
CA PHE A 61 7.97 6.87 10.17
C PHE A 61 7.61 6.21 11.52
N LEU A 62 8.42 6.42 12.55
CA LEU A 62 8.22 5.85 13.90
C LEU A 62 6.92 6.32 14.57
N ASN A 63 6.59 7.61 14.44
CA ASN A 63 5.38 8.18 15.04
C ASN A 63 4.08 7.59 14.45
N LYS A 64 4.13 6.94 13.29
CA LYS A 64 2.99 6.24 12.71
C LYS A 64 2.76 4.84 13.32
N GLY A 65 3.55 4.40 14.30
CA GLY A 65 3.39 3.11 15.00
C GLY A 65 3.64 1.91 14.08
N LYS A 66 4.59 2.05 13.16
CA LYS A 66 4.76 1.20 11.98
C LYS A 66 5.68 -0.01 12.24
N VAL A 67 5.38 -1.14 11.59
CA VAL A 67 6.21 -2.35 11.56
C VAL A 67 7.61 -1.99 11.01
N GLY A 68 8.68 -2.48 11.64
CA GLY A 68 10.07 -2.17 11.26
C GLY A 68 10.75 -1.10 12.11
N GLU A 69 10.18 -0.77 13.28
CA GLU A 69 10.75 0.16 14.27
C GLU A 69 12.23 -0.10 14.58
N GLU A 70 12.62 -1.35 14.83
CA GLU A 70 14.01 -1.70 15.18
C GLU A 70 15.01 -1.23 14.11
N ARG A 71 14.68 -1.45 12.83
CA ARG A 71 15.54 -1.03 11.71
C ARG A 71 15.56 0.49 11.55
N ALA A 72 14.44 1.16 11.78
CA ALA A 72 14.39 2.62 11.79
C ALA A 72 15.24 3.23 12.92
N LEU A 73 15.22 2.63 14.12
CA LEU A 73 16.07 3.02 15.25
C LEU A 73 17.56 2.78 14.96
N GLN A 74 17.91 1.68 14.27
CA GLN A 74 19.28 1.45 13.82
C GLN A 74 19.77 2.54 12.86
N PHE A 75 18.92 2.98 11.91
CA PHE A 75 19.25 4.11 11.03
C PHE A 75 19.40 5.42 11.80
N LEU A 76 18.52 5.70 12.78
CA LEU A 76 18.64 6.89 13.63
C LEU A 76 19.96 6.91 14.42
N ASN A 77 20.36 5.76 14.96
CA ASN A 77 21.63 5.64 15.68
C ASN A 77 22.83 5.90 14.77
N ARG A 78 22.81 5.39 13.53
CA ARG A 78 23.83 5.69 12.52
C ARG A 78 23.86 7.17 12.14
N ALA A 79 22.69 7.79 11.95
CA ALA A 79 22.60 9.22 11.66
C ALA A 79 23.18 10.07 12.80
N ASN A 80 22.82 9.76 14.06
CA ASN A 80 23.39 10.40 15.25
C ASN A 80 24.91 10.29 15.31
N ALA A 81 25.45 9.09 15.04
CA ALA A 81 26.88 8.86 15.04
C ALA A 81 27.59 9.72 13.98
N LEU A 82 27.05 9.80 12.75
CA LEU A 82 27.60 10.63 11.68
C LEU A 82 27.50 12.13 11.98
N ILE A 83 26.38 12.61 12.53
CA ILE A 83 26.19 14.02 12.93
C ILE A 83 27.22 14.45 13.97
N SER A 84 27.57 13.55 14.90
CA SER A 84 28.52 13.84 15.98
C SER A 84 29.97 13.99 15.51
N GLN A 85 30.30 13.55 14.29
CA GLN A 85 31.64 13.69 13.73
C GLN A 85 31.97 15.17 13.43
N LEU A 86 33.23 15.56 13.61
CA LEU A 86 33.69 16.90 13.25
C LEU A 86 33.55 17.15 11.75
N ILE A 87 33.99 16.17 10.96
CA ILE A 87 33.81 16.09 9.51
C ILE A 87 33.17 14.71 9.24
N PRO A 88 31.87 14.66 8.92
CA PRO A 88 31.22 13.40 8.57
C PRO A 88 31.87 12.72 7.37
N ASP A 89 31.92 11.39 7.37
CA ASP A 89 32.26 10.62 6.17
C ASP A 89 31.11 10.73 5.15
N HIS A 90 31.33 11.54 4.12
CA HIS A 90 30.35 11.81 3.06
C HIS A 90 29.81 10.55 2.39
N ASN A 91 30.64 9.53 2.12
CA ASN A 91 30.18 8.30 1.50
C ASN A 91 29.24 7.51 2.42
N ALA A 92 29.52 7.53 3.73
CA ALA A 92 28.66 6.90 4.73
C ALA A 92 27.32 7.66 4.88
N VAL A 93 27.34 8.99 4.71
CA VAL A 93 26.13 9.83 4.68
C VAL A 93 25.25 9.49 3.48
N GLU A 94 25.82 9.44 2.27
CA GLU A 94 25.09 9.09 1.04
C GLU A 94 24.53 7.66 1.09
N ALA A 95 25.34 6.70 1.59
CA ALA A 95 24.90 5.32 1.75
C ALA A 95 23.72 5.21 2.72
N LEU A 96 23.80 5.86 3.89
CA LEU A 96 22.70 5.88 4.85
C LEU A 96 21.45 6.53 4.26
N GLY A 97 21.60 7.64 3.53
CA GLY A 97 20.49 8.30 2.85
C GLY A 97 19.77 7.38 1.87
N SER A 98 20.53 6.70 1.03
CA SER A 98 20.00 5.74 0.04
C SER A 98 19.29 4.56 0.71
N GLU A 99 19.84 4.02 1.80
CA GLU A 99 19.23 2.93 2.56
C GLU A 99 17.91 3.36 3.22
N VAL A 100 17.88 4.55 3.82
CA VAL A 100 16.68 5.10 4.47
C VAL A 100 15.60 5.38 3.44
N GLU A 101 15.95 6.03 2.32
CA GLU A 101 15.02 6.29 1.22
C GLU A 101 14.39 4.99 0.73
N LYS A 102 15.20 3.96 0.44
CA LYS A 102 14.69 2.65 0.04
C LYS A 102 13.77 2.02 1.09
N PHE A 103 14.05 2.24 2.37
CA PHE A 103 13.29 1.68 3.47
C PHE A 103 11.92 2.35 3.66
N ILE A 104 11.82 3.68 3.52
CA ILE A 104 10.60 4.43 3.85
C ILE A 104 9.79 4.90 2.64
N THR A 105 10.42 5.06 1.48
CA THR A 105 9.78 5.64 0.30
C THR A 105 9.18 4.53 -0.55
N VAL A 106 7.88 4.64 -0.83
CA VAL A 106 7.20 3.74 -1.75
C VAL A 106 7.73 4.03 -3.16
N PRO A 107 8.29 3.03 -3.86
CA PRO A 107 8.87 3.27 -5.17
C PRO A 107 7.78 3.45 -6.23
N GLU A 108 8.07 4.26 -7.24
CA GLU A 108 7.12 4.58 -8.31
C GLU A 108 6.62 3.35 -9.06
N TRP A 109 7.48 2.34 -9.25
CA TRP A 109 7.09 1.09 -9.89
C TRP A 109 5.99 0.36 -9.10
N PHE A 110 5.99 0.47 -7.78
CA PHE A 110 4.94 -0.13 -6.96
C PHE A 110 3.63 0.62 -7.19
N LEU A 111 3.64 1.95 -7.10
CA LEU A 111 2.44 2.78 -7.23
C LEU A 111 1.78 2.70 -8.62
N THR A 112 2.57 2.58 -9.69
CA THR A 112 2.06 2.71 -11.07
C THR A 112 2.07 1.42 -11.87
N ARG A 113 2.84 0.41 -11.46
CA ARG A 113 3.02 -0.84 -12.22
C ARG A 113 2.69 -2.09 -11.42
N THR A 114 2.28 -1.95 -10.16
CA THR A 114 1.70 -3.03 -9.38
C THR A 114 0.20 -2.85 -9.33
N GLN A 115 -0.54 -3.94 -9.40
CA GLN A 115 -1.99 -3.97 -9.27
C GLN A 115 -2.43 -5.12 -8.38
N LEU A 116 -3.42 -4.88 -7.54
CA LEU A 116 -4.21 -5.95 -6.94
C LEU A 116 -5.33 -6.29 -7.91
N CYS A 117 -5.40 -7.56 -8.32
CA CYS A 117 -6.38 -8.06 -9.26
C CYS A 117 -7.27 -9.13 -8.64
N TYR A 118 -8.53 -9.10 -9.04
CA TYR A 118 -9.58 -10.03 -8.70
C TYR A 118 -10.19 -10.56 -9.98
N GLN A 119 -10.29 -11.88 -10.09
CA GLN A 119 -10.96 -12.56 -11.21
C GLN A 119 -12.14 -13.35 -10.71
N TRP A 120 -13.20 -13.33 -11.50
CA TRP A 120 -14.43 -14.02 -11.16
C TRP A 120 -15.15 -14.60 -12.37
N TYR A 121 -15.92 -15.67 -12.14
CA TYR A 121 -16.76 -16.31 -13.14
C TYR A 121 -17.99 -16.97 -12.48
N PRO A 122 -19.20 -16.80 -13.05
CA PRO A 122 -20.40 -17.45 -12.55
C PRO A 122 -20.39 -18.93 -12.93
N ASP A 123 -20.56 -19.79 -11.95
CA ASP A 123 -20.66 -21.22 -12.13
C ASP A 123 -22.12 -21.64 -12.20
N GLY A 124 -22.77 -21.47 -13.34
CA GLY A 124 -24.20 -21.73 -13.50
C GLY A 124 -24.96 -20.48 -13.95
N ASP A 125 -25.80 -19.93 -13.08
CA ASP A 125 -26.59 -18.74 -13.41
C ASP A 125 -25.72 -17.47 -13.45
N GLY A 126 -25.61 -16.87 -14.63
CA GLY A 126 -24.78 -15.68 -14.86
C GLY A 126 -25.19 -14.44 -14.05
N GLY A 127 -26.39 -14.40 -13.49
CA GLY A 127 -26.87 -13.30 -12.65
C GLY A 127 -26.43 -13.38 -11.19
N GLN A 128 -25.78 -14.47 -10.77
CA GLN A 128 -25.31 -14.63 -9.39
C GLN A 128 -24.07 -13.81 -9.07
N CYS A 129 -23.25 -13.53 -10.09
CA CYS A 129 -21.99 -12.85 -9.93
C CYS A 129 -21.95 -11.75 -10.99
N SER A 130 -21.63 -10.51 -10.61
CA SER A 130 -21.56 -9.43 -11.60
C SER A 130 -20.55 -8.34 -11.27
N ALA A 131 -19.92 -7.81 -12.32
CA ALA A 131 -19.06 -6.64 -12.28
C ALA A 131 -18.88 -6.12 -13.72
N PRO A 132 -18.35 -4.89 -13.92
CA PRO A 132 -18.10 -4.36 -15.26
C PRO A 132 -17.14 -5.19 -16.13
N SER A 133 -16.31 -6.04 -15.53
CA SER A 133 -15.34 -6.91 -16.21
C SER A 133 -15.09 -8.19 -15.40
N ARG A 134 -14.72 -9.29 -16.08
CA ARG A 134 -14.32 -10.57 -15.45
C ARG A 134 -13.00 -10.50 -14.68
N THR A 135 -12.21 -9.45 -14.95
CA THR A 135 -10.98 -9.12 -14.22
C THR A 135 -11.08 -7.68 -13.75
N LEU A 136 -11.00 -7.47 -12.45
CA LEU A 136 -10.98 -6.17 -11.81
C LEU A 136 -9.59 -5.95 -11.24
N CYS A 137 -8.95 -4.84 -11.54
CA CYS A 137 -7.63 -4.52 -11.02
C CYS A 137 -7.60 -3.09 -10.48
N ALA A 138 -6.78 -2.87 -9.45
CA ALA A 138 -6.56 -1.55 -8.88
C ALA A 138 -5.09 -1.33 -8.56
N ASN A 139 -4.60 -0.13 -8.88
CA ASN A 139 -3.27 0.31 -8.45
C ASN A 139 -3.27 0.54 -6.92
N PRO A 140 -2.10 0.51 -6.26
CA PRO A 140 -1.99 0.97 -4.88
C PRO A 140 -2.63 2.34 -4.65
N ASN A 141 -3.21 2.52 -3.47
CA ASN A 141 -4.00 3.67 -3.05
C ASN A 141 -5.30 3.88 -3.85
N SER A 142 -5.72 2.90 -4.63
CA SER A 142 -7.03 2.83 -5.28
C SER A 142 -7.75 1.55 -4.89
N GLN A 143 -9.00 1.41 -5.34
CA GLN A 143 -9.86 0.25 -5.10
C GLN A 143 -10.33 -0.33 -6.41
N THR A 144 -10.57 -1.65 -6.46
CA THR A 144 -11.23 -2.25 -7.62
C THR A 144 -12.64 -1.67 -7.76
N THR A 145 -13.22 -1.72 -8.96
CA THR A 145 -14.67 -1.55 -9.06
C THR A 145 -15.37 -2.60 -8.19
N TYR A 146 -16.58 -2.31 -7.74
CA TYR A 146 -17.34 -3.28 -6.95
C TYR A 146 -17.70 -4.50 -7.80
N TYR A 147 -17.50 -5.66 -7.19
CA TYR A 147 -18.02 -6.95 -7.60
C TYR A 147 -19.24 -7.25 -6.74
N ARG A 148 -20.30 -7.77 -7.35
CA ARG A 148 -21.52 -8.20 -6.68
C ARG A 148 -21.58 -9.71 -6.64
N ASP A 149 -21.73 -10.24 -5.44
CA ASP A 149 -22.10 -11.62 -5.15
C ASP A 149 -23.57 -11.71 -4.76
N ASP A 150 -24.32 -12.62 -5.35
CA ASP A 150 -25.75 -12.82 -5.18
C ASP A 150 -26.12 -14.25 -5.61
N THR A 151 -25.56 -15.25 -4.92
CA THR A 151 -25.81 -16.64 -5.30
C THR A 151 -27.27 -17.04 -5.10
N ASP A 152 -28.01 -16.35 -4.23
CA ASP A 152 -29.45 -16.51 -3.97
C ASP A 152 -29.96 -17.96 -4.06
N ASN A 153 -31.24 -18.13 -4.35
CA ASN A 153 -31.88 -19.44 -4.48
C ASN A 153 -31.60 -20.16 -5.80
N ARG A 154 -30.66 -19.69 -6.60
CA ARG A 154 -30.27 -20.29 -7.88
C ARG A 154 -29.17 -21.32 -7.66
N GLY A 155 -29.21 -22.40 -8.45
CA GLY A 155 -28.12 -23.38 -8.42
C GLY A 155 -26.91 -22.80 -9.16
N GLY A 156 -25.74 -22.81 -8.51
CA GLY A 156 -24.54 -22.37 -9.18
C GLY A 156 -23.46 -21.80 -8.26
N GLY A 157 -23.19 -20.50 -8.35
CA GLY A 157 -22.24 -19.84 -7.47
C GLY A 157 -21.19 -19.01 -8.20
N CYS A 158 -20.25 -18.48 -7.43
CA CYS A 158 -19.24 -17.56 -7.89
C CYS A 158 -17.85 -18.11 -7.66
N ARG A 159 -17.14 -18.35 -8.77
CA ARG A 159 -15.72 -18.71 -8.75
C ARG A 159 -14.89 -17.45 -8.68
N MET A 160 -13.90 -17.43 -7.79
CA MET A 160 -13.10 -16.27 -7.43
C MET A 160 -11.64 -16.62 -7.26
N LYS A 161 -10.76 -15.66 -7.58
CA LYS A 161 -9.34 -15.75 -7.27
C LYS A 161 -8.69 -14.37 -7.28
N TRP A 162 -7.60 -14.24 -6.53
CA TRP A 162 -6.90 -12.96 -6.35
C TRP A 162 -5.44 -13.08 -6.79
N ALA A 163 -4.87 -11.98 -7.27
CA ALA A 163 -3.46 -11.89 -7.63
C ALA A 163 -2.91 -10.50 -7.33
N ILE A 164 -1.60 -10.42 -7.08
CA ILE A 164 -0.86 -9.18 -7.23
C ILE A 164 -0.08 -9.28 -8.54
N ILE A 165 -0.30 -8.34 -9.46
CA ILE A 165 0.37 -8.31 -10.75
C ILE A 165 1.35 -7.14 -10.76
N SER A 166 2.63 -7.43 -10.97
CA SER A 166 3.67 -6.42 -11.08
C SER A 166 4.67 -6.82 -12.17
N PRO A 167 4.50 -6.36 -13.43
CA PRO A 167 5.34 -6.77 -14.54
C PRO A 167 6.81 -6.35 -14.37
N THR A 168 7.05 -5.24 -13.67
CA THR A 168 8.39 -4.76 -13.33
C THR A 168 8.46 -4.42 -11.85
N SER A 169 9.25 -5.19 -11.11
CA SER A 169 9.48 -5.00 -9.67
C SER A 169 10.89 -5.39 -9.29
N GLU A 170 11.30 -5.03 -8.08
CA GLU A 170 12.52 -5.57 -7.49
C GLU A 170 12.42 -7.09 -7.29
N PRO A 171 13.55 -7.84 -7.29
CA PRO A 171 13.54 -9.30 -7.18
C PRO A 171 12.87 -9.82 -5.90
N TRP A 172 13.09 -9.16 -4.75
CA TRP A 172 12.51 -9.59 -3.47
C TRP A 172 10.98 -9.53 -3.48
N PHE A 173 10.39 -8.63 -4.27
CA PHE A 173 8.95 -8.43 -4.31
C PHE A 173 8.21 -9.64 -4.89
N LYS A 174 8.88 -10.48 -5.68
CA LYS A 174 8.31 -11.74 -6.19
C LYS A 174 7.95 -12.73 -5.09
N ASN A 175 8.54 -12.57 -3.91
CA ASN A 175 8.27 -13.40 -2.74
C ASN A 175 7.09 -12.89 -1.89
N VAL A 176 6.55 -11.71 -2.20
CA VAL A 176 5.31 -11.24 -1.60
C VAL A 176 4.15 -12.10 -2.10
N GLN A 177 3.21 -12.43 -1.23
CA GLN A 177 2.06 -13.24 -1.57
C GLN A 177 0.76 -12.57 -1.15
N ILE A 178 -0.28 -12.73 -1.96
CA ILE A 178 -1.65 -12.52 -1.51
C ILE A 178 -2.19 -13.84 -0.99
N CYS A 179 -2.77 -13.78 0.20
CA CYS A 179 -3.38 -14.92 0.86
C CYS A 179 -4.87 -14.66 1.08
N PHE A 180 -5.64 -15.73 0.95
CA PHE A 180 -7.06 -15.80 1.22
C PHE A 180 -7.33 -17.04 2.08
N ARG A 181 -8.21 -16.91 3.07
CA ARG A 181 -8.66 -18.05 3.87
C ARG A 181 -10.16 -17.98 4.11
N TRP A 182 -10.76 -19.15 4.28
CA TRP A 182 -12.20 -19.27 4.45
C TRP A 182 -12.64 -20.43 5.34
N HIS A 183 -13.77 -20.24 6.00
CA HIS A 183 -14.46 -21.24 6.83
C HIS A 183 -15.97 -21.19 6.58
N PRO A 184 -16.68 -22.32 6.62
CA PRO A 184 -18.13 -22.32 6.49
C PRO A 184 -18.75 -22.08 7.87
N ASP A 185 -19.89 -21.42 7.96
CA ASP A 185 -20.69 -21.36 9.19
C ASP A 185 -22.05 -22.05 9.06
N GLY A 186 -22.01 -23.21 8.41
CA GLY A 186 -23.12 -24.13 8.24
C GLY A 186 -22.70 -25.28 7.32
N ASP A 187 -23.35 -25.41 6.17
CA ASP A 187 -22.99 -26.43 5.19
C ASP A 187 -21.62 -26.15 4.56
N GLY A 188 -20.66 -27.06 4.82
CA GLY A 188 -19.30 -26.94 4.31
C GLY A 188 -19.17 -26.98 2.78
N GLY A 189 -20.20 -27.44 2.07
CA GLY A 189 -20.26 -27.48 0.62
C GLY A 189 -20.61 -26.15 -0.05
N GLN A 190 -21.02 -25.13 0.72
CA GLN A 190 -21.32 -23.79 0.20
C GLN A 190 -20.07 -22.96 -0.07
N CYS A 191 -18.93 -23.34 0.50
CA CYS A 191 -17.71 -22.55 0.41
C CYS A 191 -16.56 -23.41 -0.12
N GLY A 192 -15.67 -22.82 -0.90
CA GLY A 192 -14.43 -23.43 -1.34
C GLY A 192 -14.51 -24.16 -2.67
N GLY A 193 -15.50 -25.02 -2.89
CA GLY A 193 -15.59 -25.85 -4.09
C GLY A 193 -14.37 -26.77 -4.29
N GLY A 194 -13.81 -27.30 -3.21
CA GLY A 194 -12.60 -28.14 -3.22
C GLY A 194 -11.29 -27.39 -3.00
N ALA A 195 -11.33 -26.06 -2.87
CA ALA A 195 -10.16 -25.27 -2.53
C ALA A 195 -9.61 -25.59 -1.12
N PRO A 196 -8.31 -25.40 -0.86
CA PRO A 196 -7.77 -25.42 0.50
C PRO A 196 -8.36 -24.29 1.37
N ARG A 197 -8.40 -24.50 2.69
CA ARG A 197 -8.91 -23.51 3.68
C ARG A 197 -8.12 -22.21 3.72
N GLU A 198 -6.83 -22.28 3.38
CA GLU A 198 -5.94 -21.14 3.20
C GLU A 198 -5.20 -21.35 1.88
N MET A 199 -5.15 -20.32 1.06
CA MET A 199 -4.45 -20.30 -0.20
C MET A 199 -3.65 -19.02 -0.30
N CYS A 200 -2.41 -19.14 -0.76
CA CYS A 200 -1.53 -18.02 -1.02
C CYS A 200 -0.95 -18.14 -2.41
N SER A 201 -0.73 -17.00 -3.07
CA SER A 201 -0.09 -16.96 -4.38
C SER A 201 0.95 -15.84 -4.44
N PRO A 202 2.14 -16.11 -5.00
CA PRO A 202 3.15 -15.08 -5.19
C PRO A 202 2.71 -14.03 -6.21
N VAL A 203 3.38 -12.87 -6.18
CA VAL A 203 3.25 -11.83 -7.20
C VAL A 203 3.45 -12.44 -8.59
N GLY A 204 2.53 -12.13 -9.51
CA GLY A 204 2.50 -12.63 -10.88
C GLY A 204 1.57 -13.83 -11.10
N SER A 205 1.01 -14.41 -10.03
CA SER A 205 0.14 -15.58 -10.10
C SER A 205 -1.16 -15.36 -9.35
N TYR A 206 -2.24 -15.99 -9.82
CA TYR A 206 -3.51 -16.05 -9.10
C TYR A 206 -3.51 -17.17 -8.06
N THR A 207 -4.23 -16.94 -6.96
CA THR A 207 -4.58 -18.00 -6.01
C THR A 207 -5.33 -19.14 -6.72
N THR A 208 -5.38 -20.30 -6.07
CA THR A 208 -6.34 -21.34 -6.41
C THR A 208 -7.74 -20.74 -6.44
N GLU A 209 -8.58 -21.28 -7.31
CA GLU A 209 -9.96 -20.83 -7.42
C GLU A 209 -10.76 -21.24 -6.18
N TYR A 210 -11.45 -20.27 -5.60
CA TYR A 210 -12.43 -20.41 -4.53
C TYR A 210 -13.83 -20.36 -5.14
N ARG A 211 -14.74 -21.24 -4.75
CA ARG A 211 -16.16 -21.16 -5.12
C ARG A 211 -17.00 -20.77 -3.92
N ASP A 212 -17.74 -19.68 -4.05
CA ASP A 212 -18.88 -19.37 -3.20
C ASP A 212 -20.15 -19.94 -3.85
N ASP A 213 -20.86 -20.80 -3.14
CA ASP A 213 -22.08 -21.49 -3.56
C ASP A 213 -23.05 -21.50 -2.37
N THR A 214 -23.21 -20.33 -1.74
CA THR A 214 -24.25 -20.06 -0.73
C THR A 214 -25.63 -20.11 -1.38
N ASP A 215 -26.03 -21.31 -1.78
CA ASP A 215 -27.36 -21.67 -2.27
C ASP A 215 -28.33 -21.84 -1.09
N ARG A 216 -29.53 -22.39 -1.36
CA ARG A 216 -30.63 -22.65 -0.40
C ARG A 216 -30.26 -23.43 0.88
N ARG A 217 -29.01 -23.89 1.04
CA ARG A 217 -28.51 -24.56 2.25
C ARG A 217 -28.27 -23.52 3.36
N GLY A 218 -28.37 -23.95 4.62
CA GLY A 218 -28.19 -23.05 5.75
C GLY A 218 -26.73 -22.78 6.06
N GLY A 219 -26.36 -21.51 6.24
CA GLY A 219 -25.02 -21.06 6.58
C GLY A 219 -24.40 -20.20 5.48
N GLY A 220 -23.19 -19.72 5.74
CA GLY A 220 -22.46 -18.82 4.87
C GLY A 220 -20.95 -19.06 4.90
N CYS A 221 -20.23 -18.17 4.23
CA CYS A 221 -18.79 -18.21 4.05
C CYS A 221 -18.11 -17.08 4.81
N GLN A 222 -17.29 -17.46 5.79
CA GLN A 222 -16.39 -16.52 6.45
C GLN A 222 -15.09 -16.43 5.67
N MET A 223 -14.68 -15.21 5.33
CA MET A 223 -13.58 -14.90 4.43
C MET A 223 -12.63 -13.89 5.06
N SER A 224 -11.33 -14.05 4.82
CA SER A 224 -10.30 -13.16 5.33
C SER A 224 -9.11 -13.13 4.39
N TRP A 225 -8.45 -11.97 4.29
CA TRP A 225 -7.34 -11.72 3.37
C TRP A 225 -6.09 -11.26 4.12
N ARG A 226 -4.92 -11.54 3.56
CA ARG A 226 -3.62 -11.11 4.08
C ARG A 226 -2.64 -10.85 2.94
N LEU A 227 -1.80 -9.85 3.15
CA LEU A 227 -0.60 -9.64 2.35
C LEU A 227 0.61 -10.21 3.10
N LEU A 228 1.16 -11.33 2.64
CA LEU A 228 2.33 -11.96 3.26
C LEU A 228 3.61 -11.37 2.65
N VAL A 229 4.46 -10.78 3.48
CA VAL A 229 5.64 -10.01 3.08
C VAL A 229 6.87 -10.52 3.83
N PRO A 230 8.00 -10.78 3.14
CA PRO A 230 9.25 -11.19 3.78
C PRO A 230 9.68 -10.21 4.88
N ALA A 231 10.15 -10.73 6.02
CA ALA A 231 10.48 -9.92 7.20
C ALA A 231 11.61 -8.90 6.96
N ASP A 232 12.48 -9.14 5.98
CA ASP A 232 13.58 -8.28 5.60
C ASP A 232 13.20 -7.18 4.58
N SER A 233 11.93 -7.14 4.15
CA SER A 233 11.41 -6.16 3.19
C SER A 233 11.52 -4.70 3.69
N PRO A 234 11.45 -3.72 2.78
CA PRO A 234 11.37 -2.30 3.16
C PRO A 234 10.21 -1.99 4.12
N GLY A 235 10.42 -1.01 5.00
CA GLY A 235 9.45 -0.56 5.99
C GLY A 235 8.13 -0.11 5.35
N TRP A 236 8.17 0.58 4.21
CA TRP A 236 6.94 0.96 3.50
C TRP A 236 6.08 -0.25 3.10
N MET A 237 6.71 -1.37 2.71
CA MET A 237 6.00 -2.58 2.30
C MET A 237 5.45 -3.33 3.51
N LEU A 238 6.24 -3.43 4.58
CA LEU A 238 5.82 -4.01 5.87
C LEU A 238 4.63 -3.27 6.50
N ASN A 239 4.40 -2.03 6.09
CA ASN A 239 3.28 -1.20 6.54
C ASN A 239 2.17 -1.03 5.51
N THR A 240 2.32 -1.64 4.33
CA THR A 240 1.25 -1.64 3.34
C THR A 240 0.08 -2.48 3.86
N LYS A 241 -1.13 -1.96 3.69
CA LYS A 241 -2.37 -2.61 4.11
C LYS A 241 -3.07 -3.24 2.91
N LEU A 242 -3.60 -4.43 3.09
CA LEU A 242 -4.65 -4.97 2.23
C LEU A 242 -5.98 -4.57 2.83
N CYS A 243 -6.82 -3.91 2.03
CA CYS A 243 -8.13 -3.46 2.43
C CYS A 243 -9.22 -4.11 1.58
N PHE A 244 -10.29 -4.50 2.26
CA PHE A 244 -11.52 -5.02 1.70
C PHE A 244 -12.68 -4.10 2.10
N TYR A 245 -13.44 -3.66 1.11
CA TYR A 245 -14.59 -2.77 1.26
C TYR A 245 -15.83 -3.53 0.87
N TRP A 246 -16.90 -3.36 1.64
CA TRP A 246 -18.15 -4.01 1.32
C TRP A 246 -19.37 -3.22 1.77
N TYR A 247 -20.48 -3.47 1.10
CA TYR A 247 -21.80 -3.04 1.53
C TYR A 247 -22.87 -4.03 1.05
N PRO A 248 -23.98 -4.18 1.79
CA PRO A 248 -25.07 -5.01 1.35
C PRO A 248 -25.83 -4.34 0.21
N ASP A 249 -26.27 -5.14 -0.75
CA ASP A 249 -27.12 -4.76 -1.87
C ASP A 249 -28.51 -5.35 -1.66
N GLY A 250 -29.35 -4.69 -0.86
CA GLY A 250 -30.64 -5.22 -0.44
C GLY A 250 -30.64 -5.63 1.03
N ASP A 251 -30.86 -6.92 1.33
CA ASP A 251 -30.94 -7.41 2.70
C ASP A 251 -29.58 -7.32 3.41
N GLY A 252 -29.48 -6.40 4.37
CA GLY A 252 -28.28 -6.16 5.18
C GLY A 252 -27.79 -7.37 5.98
N GLY A 253 -28.64 -8.39 6.19
CA GLY A 253 -28.28 -9.62 6.89
C GLY A 253 -27.48 -10.62 6.05
N GLN A 254 -27.30 -10.38 4.76
CA GLN A 254 -26.55 -11.27 3.86
C GLN A 254 -25.03 -11.06 3.93
N CYS A 255 -24.60 -9.87 4.39
CA CYS A 255 -23.21 -9.48 4.38
C CYS A 255 -22.87 -8.92 5.76
N ALA A 256 -21.88 -9.47 6.45
CA ALA A 256 -21.58 -9.06 7.83
C ALA A 256 -20.08 -9.03 8.12
N ALA A 257 -19.64 -7.99 8.83
CA ALA A 257 -18.32 -7.89 9.43
C ALA A 257 -18.34 -6.86 10.55
N SER A 258 -17.22 -6.70 11.27
CA SER A 258 -17.09 -5.69 12.32
C SER A 258 -17.14 -4.24 11.79
N ASP A 259 -16.77 -4.02 10.54
CA ASP A 259 -16.75 -2.70 9.88
C ASP A 259 -17.00 -2.88 8.37
N ARG A 260 -17.47 -1.83 7.67
CA ARG A 260 -17.60 -1.76 6.20
C ARG A 260 -16.25 -1.74 5.48
N THR A 261 -15.18 -1.37 6.20
CA THR A 261 -13.81 -1.41 5.69
C THR A 261 -12.96 -2.30 6.59
N LEU A 262 -12.45 -3.40 6.03
CA LEU A 262 -11.56 -4.31 6.72
C LEU A 262 -10.15 -4.14 6.14
N CYS A 263 -9.26 -3.50 6.89
CA CYS A 263 -7.85 -3.37 6.51
C CYS A 263 -6.96 -4.15 7.47
N ALA A 264 -5.95 -4.82 6.93
CA ALA A 264 -4.88 -5.42 7.71
C ALA A 264 -3.52 -4.99 7.16
N VAL A 265 -2.62 -4.62 8.06
CA VAL A 265 -1.21 -4.39 7.72
C VAL A 265 -0.57 -5.71 7.26
N ALA A 266 0.48 -5.61 6.44
CA ALA A 266 1.22 -6.78 5.98
C ALA A 266 1.53 -7.77 7.12
N ASN A 267 1.48 -9.05 6.79
CA ASN A 267 1.62 -10.20 7.69
C ASN A 267 0.47 -10.39 8.70
N GLN A 268 -0.56 -9.55 8.68
CA GLN A 268 -1.78 -9.73 9.46
C GLN A 268 -2.99 -10.05 8.59
N TRP A 269 -3.93 -10.80 9.15
CA TRP A 269 -5.20 -11.10 8.50
C TRP A 269 -6.21 -9.97 8.76
N THR A 270 -7.03 -9.66 7.76
CA THR A 270 -8.24 -8.87 8.01
C THR A 270 -9.15 -9.59 9.00
N ALA A 271 -10.01 -8.84 9.69
CA ALA A 271 -11.16 -9.45 10.35
C ALA A 271 -11.95 -10.29 9.33
N TYR A 272 -12.70 -11.28 9.83
CA TYR A 272 -13.56 -12.08 8.96
C TYR A 272 -14.72 -11.24 8.46
N TYR A 273 -14.92 -11.30 7.16
CA TYR A 273 -16.14 -10.94 6.47
C TYR A 273 -16.99 -12.20 6.31
N ARG A 274 -18.30 -12.10 6.51
CA ARG A 274 -19.25 -13.18 6.33
C ARG A 274 -20.14 -12.86 5.14
N ASP A 275 -20.15 -13.76 4.18
CA ASP A 275 -21.11 -13.81 3.08
C ASP A 275 -22.14 -14.90 3.33
N ASP A 276 -23.42 -14.55 3.23
CA ASP A 276 -24.55 -15.43 3.46
C ASP A 276 -25.72 -14.93 2.60
N THR A 277 -25.57 -15.05 1.28
CA THR A 277 -26.60 -14.59 0.33
C THR A 277 -27.76 -15.59 0.16
N ASP A 278 -27.90 -16.59 1.05
CA ASP A 278 -28.92 -17.62 0.96
C ASP A 278 -30.37 -17.07 1.05
N ASN A 279 -31.30 -17.70 0.33
CA ASN A 279 -32.75 -17.59 0.49
C ASN A 279 -33.39 -16.18 0.49
N ARG A 280 -32.64 -15.14 0.10
CA ARG A 280 -33.02 -13.74 0.22
C ARG A 280 -32.66 -12.98 -1.04
N SER A 281 -33.51 -12.03 -1.41
CA SER A 281 -33.20 -11.11 -2.51
C SER A 281 -32.15 -10.10 -2.03
N GLY A 282 -31.03 -10.01 -2.75
CA GLY A 282 -30.05 -8.98 -2.45
C GLY A 282 -28.66 -9.35 -2.93
N GLY A 283 -27.66 -9.28 -2.08
CA GLY A 283 -26.29 -9.59 -2.43
C GLY A 283 -25.27 -8.76 -1.66
N CYS A 284 -24.01 -9.04 -1.94
CA CYS A 284 -22.87 -8.43 -1.32
C CYS A 284 -21.98 -7.75 -2.34
N GLN A 285 -21.77 -6.46 -2.16
CA GLN A 285 -20.89 -5.67 -3.00
C GLN A 285 -19.52 -5.63 -2.34
N MET A 286 -18.49 -5.97 -3.10
CA MET A 286 -17.13 -6.19 -2.61
C MET A 286 -16.09 -5.46 -3.46
N SER A 287 -15.08 -4.90 -2.82
CA SER A 287 -13.96 -4.25 -3.48
C SER A 287 -12.68 -4.42 -2.68
N TRP A 288 -11.55 -4.50 -3.38
CA TRP A 288 -10.25 -4.73 -2.76
C TRP A 288 -9.22 -3.70 -3.23
N GLY A 289 -8.25 -3.40 -2.37
CA GLY A 289 -7.14 -2.54 -2.73
C GLY A 289 -5.96 -2.63 -1.76
N LEU A 290 -4.80 -2.17 -2.23
CA LEU A 290 -3.61 -2.00 -1.40
C LEU A 290 -3.50 -0.53 -0.99
N LYS A 291 -3.20 -0.26 0.27
CA LYS A 291 -3.02 1.10 0.79
C LYS A 291 -1.63 1.26 1.39
N THR A 292 -0.90 2.28 0.95
CA THR A 292 0.40 2.67 1.49
C THR A 292 0.25 3.90 2.37
N ASP A 293 0.89 3.91 3.53
CA ASP A 293 0.85 5.00 4.52
C ASP A 293 2.11 5.86 4.53
#